data_AF-A7REG8-F1
#
_entry.id   AF-A7REG8-F1
#
_cell.length_a   1.000
_cell.length_b   1.000
_cell.length_c   1.000
_cell.angle_alpha   90.00
_cell.angle_beta   90.00
_cell.angle_gamma   90.00
#
_symmetry.space_group_name_H-M   'P 1'
#
loop_
_entity.id
_entity.type
_entity.pdbx_description
1 polymer ?
#
loop_
_entity_poly.entity_id
_entity_poly.type
_entity_poly.pdbx_seq_one_letter_code
_entity_poly.pdbx_strand_id
1 'polypeptide(L)'
;MKLQQTKVMFFLLALISTLMFQPSEAHNTNLCPTTAIDNVPGCFDAVRKAAAGDFRWFTEVCCKAVRTLPDTCLLLVNPGQAYPTNIFRSICIGKFPPLRH
;
A
#
# COMPACT_ATOMS: atom_id res chain seq x y z
N MET A 1 -8.81 45.65 15.05
CA MET A 1 -8.54 45.33 13.64
C MET A 1 -9.67 45.88 12.78
N LYS A 2 -9.39 46.67 11.72
CA LYS A 2 -10.42 47.16 10.79
C LYS A 2 -11.19 45.97 10.18
N LEU A 3 -12.49 46.09 9.93
CA LEU A 3 -13.35 45.02 9.39
C LEU A 3 -12.74 44.35 8.14
N GLN A 4 -12.05 45.12 7.30
CA GLN A 4 -11.33 44.61 6.13
C GLN A 4 -10.16 43.67 6.47
N GLN A 5 -9.36 44.00 7.48
CA GLN A 5 -8.24 43.15 7.94
C GLN A 5 -8.75 41.78 8.43
N THR A 6 -9.90 41.77 9.10
CA THR A 6 -10.54 40.55 9.60
C THR A 6 -11.00 39.66 8.45
N LYS A 7 -11.66 40.22 7.43
CA LYS A 7 -12.11 39.47 6.25
C LYS A 7 -10.93 38.84 5.47
N VAL A 8 -9.85 39.61 5.26
CA VAL A 8 -8.66 39.12 4.57
C VAL A 8 -8.00 37.97 5.35
N MET A 9 -7.91 38.09 6.68
CA MET A 9 -7.36 37.04 7.54
C MET A 9 -8.19 35.74 7.47
N PHE A 10 -9.52 35.83 7.50
CA PHE A 10 -10.40 34.66 7.35
C PHE A 10 -10.27 34.01 5.98
N PHE A 11 -10.15 34.80 4.91
CA PHE A 11 -9.97 34.26 3.56
C PHE A 11 -8.62 33.52 3.42
N LEU A 12 -7.54 34.08 3.98
CA LEU A 12 -6.24 33.44 4.05
C LEU A 12 -6.28 32.11 4.84
N LEU A 13 -6.94 32.09 6.00
CA LEU A 13 -7.12 30.89 6.82
C LEU A 13 -7.89 29.78 6.09
N ALA A 14 -8.96 30.15 5.37
CA ALA A 14 -9.73 29.21 4.57
C ALA A 14 -8.89 28.63 3.42
N LEU A 15 -8.14 29.47 2.71
CA LEU A 15 -7.24 29.03 1.63
C LEU A 15 -6.15 28.08 2.12
N ILE A 16 -5.51 28.38 3.25
CA ILE A 16 -4.49 27.50 3.84
C ILE A 16 -5.13 26.17 4.26
N SER A 17 -6.31 26.22 4.87
CA SER A 17 -7.06 25.02 5.25
C SER A 17 -7.37 24.15 4.02
N THR A 18 -7.86 24.74 2.93
CA THR A 18 -8.10 24.00 1.68
C THR A 18 -6.81 23.46 1.05
N LEU A 19 -5.67 24.16 1.18
CA LEU A 19 -4.38 23.69 0.69
C LEU A 19 -3.89 22.46 1.48
N MET A 20 -4.11 22.44 2.80
CA MET A 20 -3.79 21.28 3.64
C MET A 20 -4.71 20.08 3.36
N PHE A 21 -5.95 20.34 2.97
CA PHE A 21 -6.91 19.32 2.56
C PHE A 21 -6.81 18.92 1.10
N GLN A 22 -6.03 19.63 0.29
CA GLN A 22 -5.74 19.20 -1.07
C GLN A 22 -4.96 17.90 -0.91
N PRO A 23 -5.54 16.73 -1.24
CA PRO A 23 -4.80 15.48 -1.19
C PRO A 23 -3.60 15.74 -2.07
N SER A 24 -2.39 15.62 -1.51
CA SER A 24 -1.20 15.67 -2.32
C SER A 24 -1.44 14.68 -3.45
N GLU A 25 -1.55 15.17 -4.67
CA GLU A 25 -1.43 14.38 -5.88
C GLU A 25 0.00 13.82 -5.89
N ALA A 26 0.28 12.87 -5.01
CA ALA A 26 1.11 11.71 -5.31
C ALA A 26 0.11 10.68 -5.85
N HIS A 27 -0.51 10.88 -7.01
CA HIS A 27 0.08 10.92 -8.36
C HIS A 27 1.08 9.77 -8.54
N ASN A 28 0.59 8.74 -9.20
CA ASN A 28 1.34 7.62 -9.77
C ASN A 28 2.11 6.74 -8.79
N THR A 29 1.49 6.31 -7.69
CA THR A 29 1.90 5.04 -7.12
C THR A 29 1.65 3.95 -8.16
N ASN A 30 2.70 3.42 -8.80
CA ASN A 30 2.57 2.29 -9.71
C ASN A 30 2.03 1.11 -8.91
N LEU A 31 0.72 0.88 -8.91
CA LEU A 31 0.10 -0.18 -8.13
C LEU A 31 0.18 -1.51 -8.88
N CYS A 32 0.52 -2.57 -8.16
CA CYS A 32 0.56 -3.90 -8.73
C CYS A 32 -0.85 -4.40 -9.04
N PRO A 33 -1.05 -5.13 -10.16
CA PRO A 33 -2.24 -5.94 -10.32
C PRO A 33 -2.26 -7.04 -9.26
N THR A 34 -3.39 -7.21 -8.59
CA THR A 34 -3.58 -8.18 -7.50
C THR A 34 -4.07 -9.54 -8.00
N THR A 35 -4.39 -9.68 -9.29
CA THR A 35 -5.01 -10.87 -9.89
C THR A 35 -4.29 -12.17 -9.53
N ALA A 36 -2.96 -12.18 -9.50
CA ALA A 36 -2.19 -13.38 -9.17
C ALA A 36 -2.47 -13.90 -7.75
N ILE A 37 -2.62 -13.00 -6.78
CA ILE A 37 -2.87 -13.33 -5.37
C ILE A 37 -4.38 -13.44 -5.08
N ASP A 38 -5.23 -12.69 -5.77
CA ASP A 38 -6.69 -12.77 -5.61
C ASP A 38 -7.24 -14.13 -6.08
N ASN A 39 -6.60 -14.73 -7.08
CA ASN A 39 -6.97 -16.06 -7.59
C ASN A 39 -6.59 -17.21 -6.63
N VAL A 40 -5.87 -16.93 -5.53
CA VAL A 40 -5.53 -17.93 -4.51
C VAL A 40 -6.38 -17.70 -3.26
N PRO A 41 -7.27 -18.64 -2.87
CA PRO A 41 -8.15 -18.47 -1.73
C PRO A 41 -7.40 -18.03 -0.45
N GLY A 42 -7.83 -16.91 0.12
CA GLY A 42 -7.27 -16.34 1.36
C GLY A 42 -5.86 -15.73 1.23
N CYS A 43 -5.26 -15.69 0.05
CA CYS A 43 -3.89 -15.18 -0.11
C CYS A 43 -3.81 -13.66 0.07
N PHE A 44 -4.76 -12.89 -0.49
CA PHE A 44 -4.82 -11.45 -0.26
C PHE A 44 -4.99 -11.12 1.23
N ASP A 45 -5.82 -11.87 1.95
CA ASP A 45 -5.98 -11.69 3.41
C ASP A 45 -4.70 -12.01 4.18
N ALA A 46 -3.95 -13.04 3.78
CA ALA A 46 -2.63 -13.33 4.34
C ALA A 46 -1.64 -12.18 4.11
N VAL A 47 -1.67 -11.55 2.92
CA VAL A 47 -0.88 -10.35 2.61
C VAL A 47 -1.28 -9.17 3.51
N ARG A 48 -2.58 -8.93 3.70
CA ARG A 48 -3.07 -7.86 4.60
C ARG A 48 -2.64 -8.08 6.05
N LYS A 49 -2.73 -9.33 6.53
CA LYS A 49 -2.24 -9.72 7.88
C LYS A 49 -0.73 -9.54 8.00
N ALA A 50 0.02 -9.87 6.95
CA ALA A 50 1.46 -9.67 6.90
C ALA A 50 1.84 -8.18 6.92
N ALA A 51 1.09 -7.30 6.25
CA ALA A 51 1.29 -5.86 6.35
C ALA A 51 1.08 -5.34 7.80
N ALA A 52 0.24 -6.02 8.58
CA ALA A 52 0.07 -5.78 10.02
C ALA A 52 1.07 -6.56 10.91
N GLY A 53 2.05 -7.25 10.32
CA GLY A 53 3.10 -7.99 11.04
C GLY A 53 2.79 -9.46 11.35
N ASP A 54 1.64 -10.00 10.97
CA ASP A 54 1.30 -11.42 11.16
C ASP A 54 1.55 -12.24 9.88
N PHE A 55 2.73 -12.85 9.79
CA PHE A 55 3.18 -13.62 8.61
C PHE A 55 2.76 -15.11 8.63
N ARG A 56 2.09 -15.57 9.69
CA ARG A 56 1.80 -17.00 9.89
C ARG A 56 0.89 -17.59 8.81
N TRP A 57 0.08 -16.75 8.18
CA TRP A 57 -0.98 -17.14 7.26
C TRP A 57 -0.52 -17.39 5.81
N PHE A 58 0.74 -17.08 5.48
CA PHE A 58 1.26 -17.43 4.16
C PHE A 58 1.32 -18.95 3.96
N THR A 59 0.65 -19.44 2.92
CA THR A 59 0.78 -20.82 2.43
C THR A 59 1.81 -20.89 1.30
N GLU A 60 2.30 -22.09 0.99
CA GLU A 60 3.23 -22.28 -0.13
C GLU A 60 2.61 -21.83 -1.46
N VAL A 61 1.33 -22.14 -1.69
CA VAL A 61 0.57 -21.74 -2.88
C VAL A 61 0.44 -20.22 -2.96
N CYS A 62 0.10 -19.56 -1.85
CA CYS A 62 0.06 -18.10 -1.80
C CYS A 62 1.45 -17.49 -2.08
N CYS A 63 2.52 -18.09 -1.54
CA CYS A 63 3.87 -17.61 -1.80
C CYS A 63 4.35 -17.81 -3.23
N LYS A 64 3.87 -18.84 -3.94
CA LYS A 64 4.08 -18.97 -5.39
C LYS A 64 3.43 -17.81 -6.13
N ALA A 65 2.19 -17.43 -5.79
CA ALA A 65 1.51 -16.28 -6.38
C ALA A 65 2.17 -14.93 -6.05
N VAL A 66 2.59 -14.70 -4.80
CA VAL A 66 3.31 -13.47 -4.41
C VAL A 66 4.61 -13.31 -5.21
N ARG A 67 5.32 -14.40 -5.49
CA ARG A 67 6.58 -14.37 -6.25
C ARG A 67 6.41 -13.93 -7.70
N THR A 68 5.22 -14.08 -8.30
CA THR A 68 4.96 -13.62 -9.67
C THR A 68 4.62 -12.14 -9.76
N LEU A 69 4.47 -11.44 -8.62
CA LEU A 69 4.20 -10.00 -8.62
C LEU A 69 5.44 -9.22 -9.10
N PRO A 70 5.26 -8.15 -9.91
CA PRO A 70 6.36 -7.31 -10.36
C PRO A 70 7.05 -6.57 -9.21
N ASP A 71 8.35 -6.27 -9.38
CA ASP A 71 9.17 -5.53 -8.41
C ASP A 71 9.07 -4.02 -8.50
N THR A 72 8.57 -3.52 -9.61
CA THR A 72 8.54 -2.09 -9.92
C THR A 72 7.27 -1.40 -9.45
N CYS A 73 6.38 -2.11 -8.75
CA CYS A 73 5.09 -1.63 -8.30
C CYS A 73 4.88 -1.85 -6.79
N LEU A 74 3.95 -1.09 -6.21
CA LEU A 74 3.51 -1.25 -4.82
C LEU A 74 2.21 -2.03 -4.75
N LEU A 75 2.11 -2.95 -3.81
CA LEU A 75 0.91 -3.69 -3.53
C LEU A 75 0.03 -2.90 -2.56
N LEU A 76 -1.12 -2.42 -3.03
CA LEU A 76 -2.12 -1.76 -2.18
C LEU A 76 -2.80 -2.83 -1.30
N VAL A 77 -2.60 -2.78 0.01
CA VAL A 77 -3.15 -3.77 0.95
C VAL A 77 -4.38 -3.26 1.70
N ASN A 78 -4.43 -1.96 1.97
CA ASN A 78 -5.58 -1.25 2.55
C ASN A 78 -5.67 0.15 1.90
N PRO A 79 -6.82 0.84 1.99
CA PRO A 79 -6.91 2.24 1.58
C PRO A 79 -5.79 3.08 2.21
N GLY A 80 -4.99 3.75 1.38
CA GLY A 80 -3.86 4.56 1.82
C GLY A 80 -2.61 3.79 2.26
N GLN A 81 -2.60 2.45 2.21
CA GLN A 81 -1.45 1.62 2.58
C GLN A 81 -1.02 0.74 1.41
N ALA A 82 0.10 1.11 0.79
CA ALA A 82 0.74 0.33 -0.26
C ALA A 82 2.18 0.00 0.10
N TYR A 83 2.60 -1.24 -0.16
CA TYR A 83 3.92 -1.75 0.23
C TYR A 83 4.67 -2.31 -0.97
N PRO A 84 6.00 -2.15 -1.03
CA PRO A 84 6.84 -2.85 -1.99
C PRO A 84 6.64 -4.38 -1.96
N THR A 85 6.48 -5.01 -3.12
CA THR A 85 6.21 -6.46 -3.24
C THR A 85 7.34 -7.33 -2.69
N ASN A 86 8.58 -6.84 -2.75
CA ASN A 86 9.77 -7.49 -2.22
C ASN A 86 9.68 -7.80 -0.71
N ILE A 87 8.90 -7.05 0.08
CA ILE A 87 8.67 -7.33 1.50
C ILE A 87 7.98 -8.69 1.64
N PHE A 88 6.87 -8.89 0.94
CA PHE A 88 6.12 -10.15 0.94
C PHE A 88 6.93 -11.28 0.30
N ARG A 89 7.69 -10.99 -0.75
CA ARG A 89 8.57 -12.00 -1.37
C ARG A 89 9.65 -12.48 -0.40
N SER A 90 10.25 -11.58 0.37
CA SER A 90 11.28 -11.94 1.36
C SER A 90 10.71 -12.84 2.46
N ILE A 91 9.52 -12.52 2.96
CA ILE A 91 8.77 -13.39 3.89
C ILE A 91 8.56 -14.78 3.27
N CYS A 92 8.12 -14.83 2.02
CA CYS A 92 7.91 -16.09 1.31
C CYS A 92 9.20 -16.89 1.10
N ILE A 93 10.31 -16.25 0.74
CA ILE A 93 11.63 -16.89 0.61
C ILE A 93 12.08 -17.46 1.96
N GLY A 94 11.89 -16.73 3.06
CA GLY A 94 12.25 -17.22 4.39
C GLY A 94 11.41 -18.43 4.83
N LYS A 95 10.10 -18.41 4.56
CA LYS A 95 9.18 -19.48 4.99
C LYS A 95 9.21 -20.72 4.08
N PHE A 96 9.36 -20.50 2.77
CA PHE A 96 9.34 -21.55 1.75
C PHE A 96 10.48 -21.34 0.74
N PRO A 97 11.74 -21.59 1.11
CA PRO A 97 12.89 -21.34 0.23
C PRO A 97 12.73 -22.02 -1.13
N PRO A 98 13.19 -21.39 -2.23
CA PRO A 98 13.24 -22.07 -3.51
C PRO A 98 14.16 -23.31 -3.40
N LEU A 99 13.77 -24.40 -4.06
CA LEU A 99 14.62 -25.58 -4.17
C LEU A 99 15.91 -25.16 -4.89
N ARG A 100 17.07 -25.42 -4.27
CA ARG A 100 18.35 -25.33 -4.95
C ARG A 100 18.49 -26.60 -5.78
N HIS A 101 18.55 -26.46 -7.10
CA HIS A 101 19.01 -27.52 -7.99
C HIS A 101 20.54 -27.43 -8.10
#